data_AF-A0A9E1NJ52-F1
#
_entry.id   AF-A0A9E1NJ52-F1
#
_cell.length_a   1.000
_cell.length_b   1.000
_cell.length_c   1.000
_cell.angle_alpha   90.00
_cell.angle_beta   90.00
_cell.angle_gamma   90.00
#
_symmetry.space_group_name_H-M   'P 1'
#
loop_
_entity.id
_entity.type
_entity.pdbx_description
1 polymer ?
#
loop_
_entity_poly.entity_id
_entity_poly.type
_entity_poly.pdbx_seq_one_letter_code
_entity_poly.pdbx_strand_id
1 'polypeptide(L)'
;FGAPQEMPDRIQRAIACSIDMQNAMAQVNEENLSKALPELEMGIGLNETEVIIGNIGSSKRSKYTVIGSGVNITSRIESYTVGGQILISESVRKQAGEILRIDSQQNVFPKGSEIPLRIYEVGAIAGSYNLILEEKDPSLVTLTRQAPIRCSVLEGKHVGIERLKGAMIRLSKKSVEIALDEPVELLTNIKMNLGDVDDELPPNDFYGKVIKRLGNDGQIHVIRFTSIPPEIVAYFQALRKYAARPSPQKRS
;
A
#
# COMPACT_ATOMS: atom_id res chain seq x y z
N PHE A 1 16.79 15.21 -0.26
CA PHE A 1 17.76 15.35 -1.36
C PHE A 1 17.83 16.82 -1.75
N GLY A 2 19.02 17.38 -1.99
CA GLY A 2 19.18 18.81 -2.34
C GLY A 2 19.40 19.77 -1.16
N ALA A 3 19.64 19.25 0.05
CA ALA A 3 20.05 20.03 1.23
C ALA A 3 21.04 19.22 2.07
N PRO A 4 22.07 19.86 2.69
CA PRO A 4 22.38 21.29 2.64
C PRO A 4 23.02 21.75 1.32
N GLN A 5 23.48 20.81 0.49
CA GLN A 5 24.06 21.09 -0.82
C GLN A 5 23.06 20.82 -1.93
N GLU A 6 23.06 21.68 -2.92
CA GLU A 6 22.26 21.51 -4.12
C GLU A 6 22.75 20.29 -4.91
N MET A 7 21.80 19.55 -5.47
CA MET A 7 22.04 18.32 -6.23
C MET A 7 21.25 18.40 -7.53
N PRO A 8 21.89 18.57 -8.69
CA PRO A 8 21.21 18.69 -9.98
C PRO A 8 20.36 17.46 -10.34
N ASP A 9 20.79 16.26 -9.95
CA ASP A 9 20.13 14.98 -10.18
C ASP A 9 19.35 14.47 -8.95
N ARG A 10 18.94 15.39 -8.05
CA ARG A 10 18.28 15.05 -6.77
C ARG A 10 17.05 14.17 -6.94
N ILE A 11 16.28 14.39 -8.00
CA ILE A 11 15.04 13.67 -8.28
C ILE A 11 15.37 12.22 -8.63
N GLN A 12 16.29 12.00 -9.55
CA GLN A 12 16.71 10.67 -9.98
C GLN A 12 17.35 9.91 -8.82
N ARG A 13 18.19 10.57 -8.01
CA ARG A 13 18.77 9.99 -6.78
C ARG A 13 17.70 9.59 -5.77
N ALA A 14 16.69 10.43 -5.54
CA ALA A 14 15.62 10.14 -4.60
C ALA A 14 14.82 8.91 -5.02
N ILE A 15 14.51 8.80 -6.31
CA ILE A 15 13.77 7.67 -6.87
C ILE A 15 14.61 6.40 -6.81
N ALA A 16 15.87 6.46 -7.27
CA ALA A 16 16.77 5.31 -7.23
C ALA A 16 16.97 4.79 -5.81
N CYS A 17 17.24 5.70 -4.85
CA CYS A 17 17.34 5.36 -3.44
C CYS A 17 16.05 4.70 -2.92
N SER A 18 14.88 5.19 -3.33
CA SER A 18 13.60 4.61 -2.91
C SER A 18 13.41 3.19 -3.42
N ILE A 19 13.82 2.90 -4.66
CA ILE A 19 13.79 1.54 -5.23
C ILE A 19 14.76 0.63 -4.50
N ASP A 20 16.00 1.08 -4.25
CA ASP A 20 16.99 0.31 -3.50
C ASP A 20 16.52 0.01 -2.07
N MET A 21 15.95 1.01 -1.38
CA MET A 21 15.39 0.83 -0.04
C MET A 21 14.27 -0.23 -0.04
N GLN A 22 13.37 -0.21 -1.02
CA GLN A 22 12.31 -1.22 -1.13
C GLN A 22 12.88 -2.61 -1.44
N ASN A 23 13.84 -2.71 -2.36
CA ASN A 23 14.44 -3.99 -2.73
C ASN A 23 15.21 -4.62 -1.56
N ALA A 24 15.88 -3.78 -0.74
CA ALA A 24 16.60 -4.19 0.46
C ALA A 24 15.71 -4.72 1.60
N MET A 25 14.39 -4.48 1.57
CA MET A 25 13.47 -4.95 2.63
C MET A 25 13.45 -6.46 2.79
N ALA A 26 13.78 -7.23 1.74
CA ALA A 26 13.87 -8.68 1.87
C ALA A 26 14.97 -9.10 2.85
N GLN A 27 16.15 -8.49 2.76
CA GLN A 27 17.25 -8.74 3.69
C GLN A 27 16.90 -8.29 5.11
N VAL A 28 16.28 -7.12 5.25
CA VAL A 28 15.82 -6.63 6.57
C VAL A 28 14.84 -7.61 7.21
N ASN A 29 13.90 -8.15 6.42
CA ASN A 29 12.92 -9.11 6.93
C ASN A 29 13.52 -10.48 7.23
N GLU A 30 14.53 -10.94 6.47
CA GLU A 30 15.28 -12.16 6.80
C GLU A 30 15.98 -12.02 8.16
N GLU A 31 16.62 -10.87 8.41
CA GLU A 31 17.23 -10.57 9.71
C GLU A 31 16.20 -10.51 10.84
N ASN A 32 15.03 -9.89 10.61
CA ASN A 32 13.95 -9.85 11.60
C ASN A 32 13.44 -11.26 11.94
N LEU A 33 13.20 -12.09 10.92
CA LEU A 33 12.74 -13.46 11.11
C LEU A 33 13.76 -14.30 11.90
N SER A 34 15.06 -14.12 11.64
CA SER A 34 16.13 -14.79 12.40
C SER A 34 16.11 -14.45 13.90
N LYS A 35 15.56 -13.30 14.25
CA LYS A 35 15.40 -12.79 15.62
C LYS A 35 13.99 -13.01 16.19
N ALA A 36 13.15 -13.78 15.49
CA ALA A 36 11.73 -13.97 15.83
C ALA A 36 10.93 -12.64 15.94
N LEU A 37 11.33 -11.63 15.17
CA LEU A 37 10.63 -10.36 15.03
C LEU A 37 9.68 -10.41 13.83
N PRO A 38 8.58 -9.62 13.85
CA PRO A 38 7.66 -9.56 12.72
C PRO A 38 8.33 -8.98 11.47
N GLU A 39 7.86 -9.41 10.31
CA GLU A 39 8.21 -8.77 9.04
C GLU A 39 7.71 -7.32 9.02
N LEU A 40 8.48 -6.47 8.37
CA LEU A 40 8.16 -5.07 8.15
C LEU A 40 7.73 -4.84 6.71
N GLU A 41 6.81 -3.90 6.53
CA GLU A 41 6.47 -3.35 5.23
C GLU A 41 6.76 -1.85 5.22
N MET A 42 7.11 -1.35 4.04
CA MET A 42 7.47 0.06 3.86
C MET A 42 6.71 0.63 2.67
N GLY A 43 6.13 1.81 2.88
CA GLY A 43 5.62 2.66 1.82
C GLY A 43 6.50 3.91 1.71
N ILE A 44 6.73 4.40 0.49
CA ILE A 44 7.55 5.59 0.25
C ILE A 44 6.76 6.61 -0.55
N GLY A 45 6.71 7.85 -0.06
CA GLY A 45 6.15 9.00 -0.77
C GLY A 45 7.24 10.00 -1.16
N LEU A 46 7.27 10.43 -2.42
CA LEU A 46 8.17 11.49 -2.90
C LEU A 46 7.39 12.70 -3.41
N ASN A 47 7.89 13.88 -3.09
CA ASN A 47 7.37 15.14 -3.57
C ASN A 47 8.50 16.14 -3.80
N GLU A 48 8.39 16.94 -4.84
CA GLU A 48 9.30 18.05 -5.11
C GLU A 48 8.55 19.37 -4.92
N THR A 49 9.08 20.22 -4.04
CA THR A 49 8.42 21.43 -3.58
C THR A 49 9.42 22.39 -2.94
N GLU A 50 9.15 23.68 -3.04
CA GLU A 50 9.93 24.69 -2.33
C GLU A 50 9.66 24.61 -0.83
N VAL A 51 10.74 24.65 -0.05
CA VAL A 51 10.69 24.54 1.40
C VAL A 51 11.68 25.50 2.04
N ILE A 52 11.37 25.95 3.25
CA ILE A 52 12.28 26.76 4.06
C ILE A 52 13.09 25.81 4.92
N ILE A 53 14.41 25.95 4.88
CA ILE A 53 15.33 25.14 5.68
C ILE A 53 16.01 26.04 6.70
N GLY A 54 16.00 25.63 7.97
CA GLY A 54 16.58 26.44 9.03
C GLY A 54 16.89 25.67 10.30
N ASN A 55 17.72 26.29 11.12
CA ASN A 55 18.04 25.85 12.46
C ASN A 55 16.92 26.29 13.41
N ILE A 56 16.10 25.35 13.88
CA ILE A 56 14.96 25.62 14.75
C ILE A 56 15.19 25.05 16.13
N GLY A 57 14.98 25.89 17.15
CA GLY A 57 15.14 25.55 18.56
C GLY A 57 15.93 26.62 19.31
N SER A 58 16.23 26.36 20.59
CA SER A 58 17.01 27.28 21.41
C SER A 58 18.51 27.19 21.08
N SER A 59 19.30 28.17 21.54
CA SER A 59 20.76 28.16 21.40
C SER A 59 21.43 26.89 21.95
N LYS A 60 20.78 26.19 22.90
CA LYS A 60 21.26 24.93 23.49
C LYS A 60 20.79 23.67 22.76
N ARG A 61 19.75 23.76 21.91
CA ARG A 61 19.22 22.65 21.10
C ARG A 61 18.62 23.19 19.82
N SER A 62 19.47 23.36 18.80
CA SER A 62 19.03 23.66 17.45
C SER A 62 18.97 22.37 16.63
N LYS A 63 17.86 22.15 15.93
CA LYS A 63 17.73 21.08 14.93
C LYS A 63 17.61 21.71 13.55
N TYR A 64 18.41 21.23 12.62
CA TYR A 64 18.25 21.54 11.21
C TYR A 64 16.96 20.87 10.72
N THR A 65 15.97 21.67 10.33
CA THR A 65 14.65 21.15 9.95
C THR A 65 14.11 21.89 8.74
N VAL A 66 13.19 21.22 8.05
CA VAL A 66 12.47 21.72 6.88
C VAL A 66 11.07 22.13 7.32
N ILE A 67 10.63 23.34 6.94
CA ILE A 67 9.25 23.80 7.09
C ILE A 67 8.66 24.12 5.72
N GLY A 68 7.44 23.65 5.48
CA GLY A 68 6.64 24.07 4.33
C GLY A 68 5.37 23.25 4.21
N SER A 69 4.34 23.82 3.57
CA SER A 69 3.13 23.08 3.18
C SER A 69 3.46 21.85 2.32
N GLY A 70 4.52 21.93 1.53
CA GLY A 70 5.04 20.83 0.72
C GLY A 70 5.48 19.60 1.52
N VAL A 71 5.96 19.76 2.76
CA VAL A 71 6.34 18.62 3.64
C VAL A 71 5.11 17.82 4.05
N ASN A 72 4.01 18.52 4.35
CA ASN A 72 2.73 17.88 4.68
C ASN A 72 2.14 17.14 3.48
N ILE A 73 2.34 17.65 2.26
CA ILE A 73 1.92 16.97 1.03
C ILE A 73 2.71 15.66 0.87
N THR A 74 4.01 15.64 1.11
CA THR A 74 4.83 14.42 1.04
C THR A 74 4.32 13.34 1.99
N SER A 75 4.05 13.70 3.25
CA SER A 75 3.48 12.77 4.23
C SER A 75 2.10 12.26 3.82
N ARG A 76 1.28 13.10 3.17
CA ARG A 76 -0.02 12.66 2.64
C ARG A 76 0.14 11.69 1.48
N ILE A 77 1.06 11.93 0.55
CA ILE A 77 1.37 11.00 -0.54
C ILE A 77 1.79 9.65 0.03
N GLU A 78 2.72 9.64 1.01
CA GLU A 78 3.15 8.43 1.69
C GLU A 78 1.96 7.70 2.35
N SER A 79 1.03 8.43 3.00
CA SER A 79 -0.13 7.81 3.64
C SER A 79 -1.06 7.05 2.68
N TYR A 80 -1.00 7.33 1.37
CA TYR A 80 -1.75 6.59 0.36
C TYR A 80 -1.07 5.30 -0.08
N THR A 81 0.22 5.13 0.20
CA THR A 81 0.96 3.91 -0.12
C THR A 81 0.42 2.70 0.64
N VAL A 82 0.76 1.51 0.13
CA VAL A 82 0.77 0.27 0.89
C VAL A 82 2.17 -0.33 0.86
N GLY A 83 2.39 -1.39 1.65
CA GLY A 83 3.69 -2.05 1.73
C GLY A 83 4.26 -2.47 0.39
N GLY A 84 5.47 -1.98 0.09
CA GLY A 84 6.20 -2.21 -1.16
C GLY A 84 6.00 -1.13 -2.22
N GLN A 85 5.15 -0.13 -1.99
CA GLN A 85 4.88 0.92 -2.99
C GLN A 85 5.81 2.13 -2.87
N ILE A 86 6.03 2.76 -4.02
CA ILE A 86 6.66 4.08 -4.14
C ILE A 86 5.68 4.98 -4.89
N LEU A 87 5.11 5.96 -4.20
CA LEU A 87 4.21 6.94 -4.78
C LEU A 87 4.92 8.29 -4.91
N ILE A 88 4.80 8.90 -6.08
CA ILE A 88 5.42 10.20 -6.38
C ILE A 88 4.37 11.23 -6.78
N SER A 89 4.62 12.49 -6.45
CA SER A 89 3.79 13.60 -6.92
C SER A 89 3.99 13.87 -8.42
N GLU A 90 3.06 14.63 -9.01
CA GLU A 90 3.22 15.13 -10.37
C GLU A 90 4.49 15.97 -10.58
N SER A 91 4.93 16.74 -9.58
CA SER A 91 6.16 17.54 -9.70
C SER A 91 7.39 16.67 -9.87
N VAL A 92 7.47 15.56 -9.12
CA VAL A 92 8.55 14.56 -9.27
C VAL A 92 8.48 13.89 -10.64
N ARG A 93 7.30 13.45 -11.11
CA ARG A 93 7.14 12.81 -12.42
C ARG A 93 7.55 13.73 -13.57
N LYS A 94 7.19 15.01 -13.51
CA LYS A 94 7.55 16.02 -14.53
C LYS A 94 9.06 16.25 -14.58
N GLN A 95 9.72 16.34 -13.43
CA GLN A 95 11.17 16.60 -13.39
C GLN A 95 12.04 15.36 -13.68
N ALA A 96 11.57 14.16 -13.35
CA ALA A 96 12.31 12.93 -13.62
C ALA A 96 12.44 12.63 -15.12
N GLY A 97 11.50 13.11 -15.95
CA GLY A 97 11.46 12.83 -17.39
C GLY A 97 10.96 11.42 -17.72
N GLU A 98 11.27 10.94 -18.92
CA GLU A 98 10.76 9.68 -19.48
C GLU A 98 11.55 8.42 -19.06
N ILE A 99 12.49 8.55 -18.12
CA ILE A 99 13.28 7.42 -17.62
C ILE A 99 12.54 6.57 -16.58
N LEU A 100 11.33 6.97 -16.17
CA LEU A 100 10.55 6.26 -15.17
C LEU A 100 9.54 5.31 -15.81
N ARG A 101 9.52 4.07 -15.32
CA ARG A 101 8.38 3.18 -15.51
C ARG A 101 7.33 3.51 -14.45
N ILE A 102 6.14 3.89 -14.90
CA ILE A 102 4.99 4.16 -14.04
C ILE A 102 4.00 3.00 -14.18
N ASP A 103 3.70 2.35 -13.06
CA ASP A 103 2.85 1.15 -13.02
C ASP A 103 1.38 1.50 -12.86
N SER A 104 1.08 2.62 -12.19
CA SER A 104 -0.27 3.14 -12.06
C SER A 104 -0.26 4.66 -11.80
N GLN A 105 -1.42 5.29 -11.99
CA GLN A 105 -1.63 6.70 -11.65
C GLN A 105 -3.07 6.91 -11.18
N GLN A 106 -3.25 7.84 -10.25
CA GLN A 106 -4.57 8.16 -9.70
C GLN A 106 -4.62 9.59 -9.15
N ASN A 107 -5.83 10.13 -9.08
CA ASN A 107 -6.10 11.38 -8.37
C ASN A 107 -6.59 11.06 -6.97
N VAL A 108 -6.02 11.69 -5.97
CA VAL A 108 -6.45 11.57 -4.57
C VAL A 108 -6.89 12.93 -4.05
N PHE A 109 -7.83 12.94 -3.13
CA PHE A 109 -8.30 14.16 -2.47
C PHE A 109 -7.76 14.18 -1.04
N PRO A 110 -6.69 14.97 -0.77
CA PRO A 110 -6.16 15.06 0.58
C PRO A 110 -7.21 15.67 1.50
N LYS A 111 -7.38 15.08 2.68
CA LYS A 111 -8.32 15.59 3.68
C LYS A 111 -8.13 17.10 3.91
N GLY A 112 -9.19 17.88 3.69
CA GLY A 112 -9.19 19.34 3.81
C GLY A 112 -8.77 20.10 2.56
N SER A 113 -8.66 19.45 1.40
CA SER A 113 -8.42 20.09 0.11
C SER A 113 -9.43 19.62 -0.93
N GLU A 114 -10.01 20.58 -1.66
CA GLU A 114 -10.86 20.32 -2.82
C GLU A 114 -10.05 20.11 -4.11
N ILE A 115 -8.73 20.37 -4.06
CA ILE A 115 -7.85 20.25 -5.21
C ILE A 115 -7.34 18.80 -5.25
N PRO A 116 -7.56 18.07 -6.36
CA PRO A 116 -7.03 16.72 -6.51
C PRO A 116 -5.51 16.76 -6.59
N LEU A 117 -4.87 15.85 -5.88
CA LEU A 117 -3.45 15.58 -5.97
C LEU A 117 -3.26 14.36 -6.88
N ARG A 118 -2.58 14.54 -8.01
CA ARG A 118 -2.22 13.42 -8.89
C ARG A 118 -0.96 12.74 -8.41
N ILE A 119 -1.04 11.43 -8.19
CA ILE A 119 0.06 10.60 -7.73
C ILE A 119 0.32 9.45 -8.71
N TYR A 120 1.57 9.01 -8.78
CA TYR A 120 2.05 8.00 -9.70
C TYR A 120 2.82 6.91 -8.94
N GLU A 121 2.59 5.65 -9.30
CA GLU A 121 3.31 4.51 -8.73
C GLU A 121 4.53 4.20 -9.59
N VAL A 122 5.71 4.20 -8.96
CA VAL A 122 6.99 3.95 -9.64
C VAL A 122 7.33 2.46 -9.62
N GLY A 123 7.57 1.90 -10.81
CA GLY A 123 8.00 0.52 -10.97
C GLY A 123 9.47 0.34 -11.36
N ALA A 124 10.12 1.35 -11.94
CA ALA A 124 11.54 1.31 -12.32
C ALA A 124 12.09 2.70 -12.67
N ILE A 125 13.42 2.82 -12.66
CA ILE A 125 14.18 3.95 -13.20
C ILE A 125 15.28 3.45 -14.14
N ALA A 126 15.22 3.89 -15.40
CA ALA A 126 16.20 3.60 -16.44
C ALA A 126 17.42 4.54 -16.36
N GLY A 127 18.32 4.46 -17.35
CA GLY A 127 19.50 5.31 -17.44
C GLY A 127 20.64 4.81 -16.57
N SER A 128 21.35 5.71 -15.87
CA SER A 128 22.54 5.37 -15.09
C SER A 128 22.29 4.48 -13.88
N TYR A 129 21.04 4.42 -13.41
CA TYR A 129 20.65 3.60 -12.25
C TYR A 129 20.19 2.21 -12.69
N ASN A 130 19.35 2.13 -13.73
CA ASN A 130 18.80 0.88 -14.28
C ASN A 130 18.24 -0.06 -13.19
N LEU A 131 17.42 0.49 -12.29
CA LEU A 131 16.82 -0.23 -11.17
C LEU A 131 15.36 -0.55 -11.46
N ILE A 132 14.94 -1.76 -11.10
CA ILE A 132 13.56 -2.23 -11.18
C ILE A 132 13.11 -2.55 -9.76
N LEU A 133 11.89 -2.12 -9.41
CA LEU A 133 11.24 -2.51 -8.17
C LEU A 133 10.79 -3.96 -8.27
N GLU A 134 11.32 -4.82 -7.39
CA GLU A 134 11.00 -6.24 -7.38
C GLU A 134 9.59 -6.48 -6.83
N GLU A 135 8.71 -7.07 -7.64
CA GLU A 135 7.37 -7.46 -7.19
C GLU A 135 7.46 -8.77 -6.39
N LYS A 136 7.22 -8.71 -5.07
CA LYS A 136 7.39 -9.84 -4.14
C LYS A 136 6.08 -10.50 -3.69
N ASP A 137 4.90 -10.07 -4.17
CA ASP A 137 3.64 -10.73 -3.81
C ASP A 137 3.33 -11.87 -4.79
N PRO A 138 3.17 -13.13 -4.33
CA PRO A 138 2.71 -14.20 -5.20
C PRO A 138 1.34 -13.87 -5.82
N SER A 139 1.13 -14.31 -7.06
CA SER A 139 -0.14 -14.13 -7.75
C SER A 139 -1.31 -14.66 -6.93
N LEU A 140 -2.39 -13.87 -6.88
CA LEU A 140 -3.65 -14.21 -6.21
C LEU A 140 -4.16 -15.60 -6.66
N VAL A 141 -4.41 -16.50 -5.70
CA VAL A 141 -4.95 -17.85 -5.95
C VAL A 141 -6.47 -17.84 -5.81
N THR A 142 -7.19 -18.44 -6.76
CA THR A 142 -8.66 -18.55 -6.72
C THR A 142 -9.12 -19.52 -5.64
N LEU A 143 -10.01 -19.07 -4.76
CA LEU A 143 -10.55 -19.87 -3.67
C LEU A 143 -11.58 -20.89 -4.17
N THR A 144 -11.50 -22.13 -3.72
CA THR A 144 -12.47 -23.18 -4.08
C THR A 144 -13.87 -22.92 -3.50
N ARG A 145 -13.93 -22.30 -2.32
CA ARG A 145 -15.17 -21.87 -1.68
C ARG A 145 -15.07 -20.38 -1.40
N GLN A 146 -16.00 -19.62 -1.97
CA GLN A 146 -16.13 -18.21 -1.65
C GLN A 146 -16.53 -18.07 -0.19
N ALA A 147 -15.73 -17.35 0.59
CA ALA A 147 -15.98 -17.10 1.99
C ALA A 147 -16.63 -15.72 2.16
N PRO A 148 -17.75 -15.61 2.90
CA PRO A 148 -18.43 -14.34 3.09
C PRO A 148 -17.55 -13.39 3.90
N ILE A 149 -17.57 -12.12 3.53
CA ILE A 149 -16.82 -11.06 4.19
C ILE A 149 -17.74 -9.88 4.46
N ARG A 150 -17.58 -9.26 5.64
CA ARG A 150 -18.20 -8.00 6.00
C ARG A 150 -17.13 -6.94 6.03
N CYS A 151 -17.41 -5.80 5.39
CA CYS A 151 -16.48 -4.69 5.25
C CYS A 151 -17.10 -3.41 5.81
N SER A 152 -16.28 -2.56 6.43
CA SER A 152 -16.66 -1.22 6.87
C SER A 152 -15.59 -0.24 6.43
N VAL A 153 -16.01 0.84 5.78
CA VAL A 153 -15.13 1.92 5.34
C VAL A 153 -14.64 2.73 6.54
N LEU A 154 -13.33 3.02 6.58
CA LEU A 154 -12.69 3.80 7.63
C LEU A 154 -12.38 5.21 7.13
N GLU A 155 -13.33 6.13 7.25
CA GLU A 155 -13.12 7.55 6.97
C GLU A 155 -13.13 8.41 8.25
N GLY A 156 -11.96 8.86 8.67
CA GLY A 156 -11.82 9.77 9.82
C GLY A 156 -12.05 9.11 11.18
N LYS A 157 -12.76 9.80 12.10
CA LYS A 157 -13.04 9.31 13.47
C LYS A 157 -14.34 8.49 13.56
N HIS A 158 -15.04 8.28 12.45
CA HIS A 158 -16.29 7.53 12.43
C HIS A 158 -16.04 6.23 11.67
N VAL A 159 -16.15 5.10 12.36
CA VAL A 159 -16.30 3.81 11.68
C VAL A 159 -17.67 3.86 11.02
N GLY A 160 -17.72 3.89 9.69
CA GLY A 160 -18.99 3.87 8.97
C GLY A 160 -19.85 2.70 9.48
N ILE A 161 -21.08 2.99 9.88
CA ILE A 161 -22.04 1.99 10.38
C ILE A 161 -22.48 1.05 9.23
N GLU A 162 -22.20 1.42 7.98
CA GLU A 162 -22.51 0.63 6.80
C GLU A 162 -21.57 -0.58 6.68
N ARG A 163 -22.13 -1.75 6.95
CA ARG A 163 -21.50 -3.05 6.73
C ARG A 163 -21.77 -3.47 5.29
N LEU A 164 -20.83 -3.18 4.40
CA LEU A 164 -20.81 -3.73 3.05
C LEU A 164 -20.63 -5.25 3.15
N LYS A 165 -21.48 -6.00 2.46
CA LYS A 165 -21.34 -7.45 2.35
C LYS A 165 -20.66 -7.80 1.04
N GLY A 166 -20.02 -8.96 1.04
CA GLY A 166 -19.31 -9.45 -0.12
C GLY A 166 -18.78 -10.84 0.07
N ALA A 167 -17.95 -11.27 -0.87
CA ALA A 167 -17.31 -12.57 -0.85
C ALA A 167 -15.86 -12.50 -1.31
N MET A 168 -14.99 -13.28 -0.68
CA MET A 168 -13.60 -13.45 -1.12
C MET A 168 -13.54 -14.39 -2.34
N ILE A 169 -12.87 -13.94 -3.39
CA ILE A 169 -12.73 -14.65 -4.66
C ILE A 169 -11.31 -15.22 -4.78
N ARG A 170 -10.29 -14.39 -4.58
CA ARG A 170 -8.89 -14.78 -4.68
C ARG A 170 -8.07 -14.25 -3.52
N LEU A 171 -6.97 -14.92 -3.19
CA LEU A 171 -6.17 -14.60 -2.01
C LEU A 171 -4.68 -14.85 -2.28
N SER A 172 -3.83 -13.89 -1.90
CA SER A 172 -2.37 -14.00 -1.88
C SER A 172 -1.86 -13.95 -0.43
N LYS A 173 -0.55 -13.76 -0.22
CA LYS A 173 -0.02 -13.52 1.13
C LYS A 173 -0.42 -12.14 1.64
N LYS A 174 -0.47 -11.15 0.74
CA LYS A 174 -0.58 -9.74 1.10
C LYS A 174 -1.85 -9.08 0.59
N SER A 175 -2.61 -9.74 -0.26
CA SER A 175 -3.76 -9.15 -0.95
C SER A 175 -4.93 -10.12 -1.03
N VAL A 176 -6.14 -9.59 -1.11
CA VAL A 176 -7.37 -10.33 -1.38
C VAL A 176 -8.15 -9.65 -2.50
N GLU A 177 -8.70 -10.45 -3.40
CA GLU A 177 -9.69 -10.02 -4.38
C GLU A 177 -11.07 -10.39 -3.86
N ILE A 178 -11.93 -9.39 -3.69
CA ILE A 178 -13.29 -9.55 -3.17
C ILE A 178 -14.32 -8.96 -4.14
N ALA A 179 -15.51 -9.56 -4.18
CA ALA A 179 -16.70 -8.90 -4.72
C ALA A 179 -17.46 -8.25 -3.56
N LEU A 180 -17.82 -6.99 -3.71
CA LEU A 180 -18.66 -6.24 -2.78
C LEU A 180 -19.99 -5.89 -3.45
N ASP A 181 -21.06 -5.83 -2.67
CA ASP A 181 -22.39 -5.43 -3.16
C ASP A 181 -22.40 -4.00 -3.72
N GLU A 182 -21.56 -3.13 -3.16
CA GLU A 182 -21.42 -1.73 -3.56
C GLU A 182 -19.96 -1.39 -3.90
N PRO A 183 -19.71 -0.51 -4.88
CA PRO A 183 -18.36 -0.09 -5.24
C PRO A 183 -17.73 0.79 -4.15
N VAL A 184 -16.43 0.61 -3.92
CA VAL A 184 -15.63 1.42 -2.99
C VAL A 184 -14.51 2.14 -3.74
N GLU A 185 -14.25 3.39 -3.35
CA GLU A 185 -13.21 4.22 -3.94
C GLU A 185 -11.80 3.65 -3.73
N LEU A 186 -10.91 3.89 -4.71
CA LEU A 186 -9.50 3.51 -4.60
C LEU A 186 -8.84 4.21 -3.41
N LEU A 187 -7.84 3.52 -2.82
CA LEU A 187 -7.08 3.97 -1.65
C LEU A 187 -7.88 4.16 -0.36
N THR A 188 -9.14 3.75 -0.36
CA THR A 188 -9.98 3.69 0.84
C THR A 188 -9.45 2.64 1.81
N ASN A 189 -9.33 3.00 3.08
CA ASN A 189 -9.02 2.05 4.14
C ASN A 189 -10.30 1.31 4.54
N ILE A 190 -10.23 -0.01 4.60
CA ILE A 190 -11.36 -0.88 4.90
C ILE A 190 -10.99 -1.76 6.10
N LYS A 191 -11.92 -1.82 7.06
CA LYS A 191 -11.96 -2.82 8.12
C LYS A 191 -12.78 -4.02 7.62
N MET A 192 -12.26 -5.22 7.79
CA MET A 192 -12.87 -6.45 7.30
C MET A 192 -13.02 -7.49 8.40
N ASN A 193 -14.07 -8.30 8.30
CA ASN A 193 -14.39 -9.38 9.22
C ASN A 193 -14.97 -10.58 8.44
N LEU A 194 -14.65 -11.80 8.86
CA LEU A 194 -15.17 -13.01 8.22
C LEU A 194 -16.64 -13.23 8.62
N GLY A 195 -17.52 -13.38 7.64
CA GLY A 195 -18.97 -13.40 7.84
C GLY A 195 -19.51 -14.55 8.69
N ASP A 196 -18.78 -15.67 8.75
CA ASP A 196 -19.21 -16.93 9.38
C ASP A 196 -18.69 -17.13 10.82
N VAL A 197 -18.05 -16.11 11.42
CA VAL A 197 -17.60 -16.16 12.82
C VAL A 197 -18.63 -15.44 13.69
N ASP A 198 -19.11 -16.14 14.71
CA ASP A 198 -20.12 -15.68 15.68
C ASP A 198 -19.74 -14.30 16.25
N ASP A 199 -20.71 -13.39 16.38
CA ASP A 199 -20.48 -12.00 16.85
C ASP A 199 -19.97 -11.95 18.32
N GLU A 200 -20.03 -13.09 19.04
CA GLU A 200 -19.54 -13.28 20.42
C GLU A 200 -18.06 -13.72 20.52
N LEU A 201 -17.44 -14.16 19.42
CA LEU A 201 -15.99 -14.45 19.39
C LEU A 201 -15.20 -13.13 19.26
N PRO A 202 -13.96 -13.06 19.79
CA PRO A 202 -13.18 -11.84 19.73
C PRO A 202 -13.10 -11.32 18.29
N PRO A 203 -13.11 -10.00 18.07
CA PRO A 203 -13.09 -9.44 16.73
C PRO A 203 -11.80 -9.86 16.02
N ASN A 204 -11.92 -10.82 15.10
CA ASN A 204 -10.84 -11.20 14.18
C ASN A 204 -10.75 -10.19 13.02
N ASP A 205 -10.82 -8.91 13.37
CA ASP A 205 -10.84 -7.83 12.40
C ASP A 205 -9.45 -7.71 11.77
N PHE A 206 -9.45 -7.62 10.45
CA PHE A 206 -8.26 -7.34 9.67
C PHE A 206 -8.49 -6.13 8.79
N TYR A 207 -7.40 -5.50 8.38
CA TYR A 207 -7.44 -4.19 7.75
C TYR A 207 -6.72 -4.23 6.42
N GLY A 208 -7.18 -3.40 5.50
CA GLY A 208 -6.52 -3.24 4.23
C GLY A 208 -6.91 -1.95 3.53
N LYS A 209 -6.26 -1.73 2.40
CA LYS A 209 -6.53 -0.59 1.52
C LYS A 209 -6.88 -1.07 0.12
N VAL A 210 -7.90 -0.47 -0.48
CA VAL A 210 -8.29 -0.77 -1.87
C VAL A 210 -7.18 -0.27 -2.80
N ILE A 211 -6.55 -1.18 -3.55
CA ILE A 211 -5.46 -0.85 -4.48
C ILE A 211 -5.87 -0.97 -5.94
N LYS A 212 -6.88 -1.79 -6.27
CA LYS A 212 -7.42 -1.92 -7.62
C LYS A 212 -8.93 -2.12 -7.57
N ARG A 213 -9.60 -1.63 -8.60
CA ARG A 213 -11.02 -1.87 -8.90
C ARG A 213 -11.08 -2.52 -10.28
N LEU A 214 -11.80 -3.64 -10.37
CA LEU A 214 -11.90 -4.48 -11.55
C LEU A 214 -13.38 -4.67 -11.93
N GLY A 215 -13.63 -5.05 -13.18
CA GLY A 215 -14.98 -5.25 -13.71
C GLY A 215 -15.66 -3.96 -14.17
N ASN A 216 -16.69 -4.10 -15.02
CA ASN A 216 -17.43 -2.97 -15.60
C ASN A 216 -18.41 -2.33 -14.62
N ASP A 217 -18.96 -3.12 -13.69
CA ASP A 217 -19.76 -2.66 -12.55
C ASP A 217 -18.88 -2.07 -11.44
N GLY A 218 -17.62 -2.50 -11.38
CA GLY A 218 -16.66 -2.04 -10.40
C GLY A 218 -16.90 -2.60 -9.00
N GLN A 219 -17.58 -3.74 -8.91
CA GLN A 219 -17.86 -4.43 -7.66
C GLN A 219 -16.70 -5.33 -7.20
N ILE A 220 -15.74 -5.61 -8.09
CA ILE A 220 -14.55 -6.41 -7.77
C ILE A 220 -13.43 -5.47 -7.32
N HIS A 221 -12.88 -5.75 -6.14
CA HIS A 221 -11.85 -4.94 -5.51
C HIS A 221 -10.65 -5.82 -5.14
N VAL A 222 -9.44 -5.33 -5.42
CA VAL A 222 -8.22 -5.89 -4.84
C VAL A 222 -7.83 -5.03 -3.66
N ILE A 223 -7.78 -5.65 -2.49
CA ILE A 223 -7.42 -5.02 -1.22
C ILE A 223 -6.05 -5.53 -0.80
N ARG A 224 -5.12 -4.63 -0.54
CA ARG A 224 -3.85 -4.96 0.12
C ARG A 224 -4.06 -4.93 1.62
N PHE A 225 -3.64 -5.98 2.32
CA PHE A 225 -3.69 -6.02 3.77
C PHE A 225 -2.68 -5.03 4.38
N THR A 226 -3.11 -4.32 5.41
CA THR A 226 -2.27 -3.42 6.22
C THR A 226 -2.08 -3.93 7.64
N SER A 227 -2.97 -4.80 8.11
CA SER A 227 -2.83 -5.51 9.38
C SER A 227 -3.71 -6.77 9.38
N ILE A 228 -3.14 -7.90 9.80
CA ILE A 228 -3.85 -9.18 9.89
C ILE A 228 -3.47 -9.88 11.20
N PRO A 229 -4.43 -10.26 12.06
CA PRO A 229 -4.16 -11.07 13.23
C PRO A 229 -3.60 -12.46 12.87
N PRO A 230 -2.73 -13.07 13.71
CA PRO A 230 -2.15 -14.38 13.45
C PRO A 230 -3.16 -15.49 13.15
N GLU A 231 -4.34 -15.45 13.79
CA GLU A 231 -5.43 -16.40 13.61
C GLU A 231 -5.97 -16.36 12.17
N ILE A 232 -6.16 -15.14 11.64
CA ILE A 232 -6.60 -14.92 10.26
C ILE A 232 -5.49 -15.30 9.27
N VAL A 233 -4.22 -15.03 9.59
CA VAL A 233 -3.09 -15.48 8.76
C VAL A 233 -3.09 -17.00 8.62
N ALA A 234 -3.26 -17.73 9.73
CA ALA A 234 -3.32 -19.19 9.71
C ALA A 234 -4.52 -19.71 8.88
N TYR A 235 -5.69 -19.09 9.04
CA TYR A 235 -6.87 -19.40 8.25
C TYR A 235 -6.65 -19.17 6.74
N PHE A 236 -6.08 -18.03 6.36
CA PHE A 236 -5.74 -17.70 4.96
C PHE A 236 -4.68 -18.62 4.37
N GLN A 237 -3.71 -19.07 5.16
CA GLN A 237 -2.76 -20.10 4.73
C GLN A 237 -3.46 -21.43 4.44
N ALA A 238 -4.39 -21.86 5.30
CA ALA A 238 -5.17 -23.06 5.07
C ALA A 238 -6.01 -22.96 3.78
N LEU A 239 -6.78 -21.87 3.63
CA LEU A 239 -7.61 -21.62 2.44
C LEU A 239 -6.82 -21.73 1.13
N ARG A 240 -5.64 -21.11 1.07
CA ARG A 240 -4.78 -21.18 -0.12
C ARG A 240 -4.22 -22.57 -0.39
N LYS A 241 -3.84 -23.32 0.65
CA LYS A 241 -3.37 -24.71 0.51
C LYS A 241 -4.46 -25.62 -0.05
N TYR A 242 -5.71 -25.45 0.37
CA TYR A 242 -6.84 -26.23 -0.15
C TYR A 242 -7.20 -25.81 -1.58
N ALA A 243 -7.17 -24.52 -1.88
CA ALA A 243 -7.41 -23.98 -3.21
C ALA A 243 -6.39 -24.44 -4.27
N ALA A 244 -5.13 -24.63 -3.86
CA ALA A 244 -4.06 -25.10 -4.74
C ALA A 244 -4.06 -26.62 -4.97
N ARG A 245 -4.90 -27.41 -4.28
CA ARG A 245 -5.02 -28.85 -4.54
C ARG A 245 -5.94 -29.06 -5.75
N PRO A 246 -5.48 -29.73 -6.82
CA PRO A 246 -6.38 -30.13 -7.90
C PRO A 246 -7.46 -31.04 -7.32
N SER A 247 -8.72 -30.76 -7.67
CA SER A 247 -9.86 -31.61 -7.35
C SER A 247 -9.50 -33.07 -7.65
N PRO A 248 -9.74 -34.04 -6.74
CA PRO A 248 -9.50 -35.43 -7.07
C PRO A 248 -10.42 -35.76 -8.25
N GLN A 249 -9.80 -36.07 -9.39
CA GLN A 249 -10.48 -36.63 -10.55
C GLN A 249 -11.36 -37.77 -10.04
N LYS A 250 -12.68 -37.60 -10.18
CA LYS A 250 -13.64 -38.69 -10.03
C LYS A 250 -13.19 -39.78 -11.01
N ARG A 251 -12.56 -40.83 -10.47
CA ARG A 251 -12.37 -42.08 -11.22
C ARG A 251 -13.77 -42.64 -11.45
N SER A 252 -14.21 -42.58 -12.71
CA SER A 252 -15.31 -43.35 -13.26
C SER A 252 -14.99 -44.83 -13.20
#